data_AF-A0A0H1B2K9-F1
#
_entry.id   AF-A0A0H1B2K9-F1
#
_cell.length_a   1.000
_cell.length_b   1.000
_cell.length_c   1.000
_cell.angle_alpha   90.00
_cell.angle_beta   90.00
_cell.angle_gamma   90.00
#
_symmetry.space_group_name_H-M   'P 1'
#
loop_
_entity.id
_entity.type
_entity.pdbx_description
1 polymer ?
#
loop_
_entity_poly.entity_id
_entity_poly.type
_entity_poly.pdbx_seq_one_letter_code
_entity_poly.pdbx_strand_id
1 'polypeptide(L)'
;MAWAVPPTLDSLPDEVLHTILCYSPASTALALERTSRRFQSATNVPLLWRLHCQNDFKFWDHRHEFQRRLAGPVGSVDWKALYALRRRIDVSTTQLLDSILMNQTGRIEKTHRIVEFGYDAKDTLLRHATVGEEWEDHLARRYHSIAVLGCLHRTMAIPVWNGLKNKEDIPLERALGAFDMFVLEAGPGDFNDISNYLESIVTRLSTECAVIMELSPRNRARRIARYLREHDLTGIDPKREYYNIEHNFIGLALKNPGHNSLPLISSAIYCYVARRLGLDAHPCGFPFHVHVIIHPAEGHDMDGNPLEDLSKPGDPMYMDPFRSTEETRVTELQEQLNFLGALTMSRSTFLRESLVQEIALRCSKNILNSVFQTPRIRDTCLDPVNVKYAALWSSMLFGEYANQDGQLPGIFPPREVGHAPLRRHLPALMDNLASDFQSDVYLIEEYLIPLFENLPEYAPLRESVRVLRAGDEIPKQVRSRTPEQKHVKYKIGQVFRHRRYDYVAVITGWDAECGAGEQWMQRMGIDRLRAGRHQSFYHVLVSDKSVRYVAEENINPVSPEISQLPPAFVKLAGKHFKRWDPESRMFVSNIRDEYPDD
;
A
#
# COMPACT_ATOMS: atom_id res chain seq x y z
N MET A 1 0.11 -14.28 -71.28
CA MET A 1 0.37 -13.53 -70.03
C MET A 1 -0.17 -14.36 -68.88
N ALA A 2 0.72 -15.05 -68.15
CA ALA A 2 0.32 -15.72 -66.91
C ALA A 2 0.04 -14.64 -65.85
N TRP A 3 -1.15 -14.63 -65.28
CA TRP A 3 -1.50 -13.74 -64.17
C TRP A 3 -0.65 -14.16 -62.98
N ALA A 4 0.22 -13.29 -62.49
CA ALA A 4 0.98 -13.54 -61.27
C ALA A 4 -0.03 -13.79 -60.14
N VAL A 5 0.01 -14.98 -59.55
CA VAL A 5 -0.80 -15.30 -58.37
C VAL A 5 -0.44 -14.28 -57.29
N PRO A 6 -1.41 -13.58 -56.70
CA PRO A 6 -1.13 -12.62 -55.65
C PRO A 6 -0.40 -13.35 -54.50
N PRO A 7 0.66 -12.75 -53.93
CA PRO A 7 1.42 -13.39 -52.87
C PRO A 7 0.51 -13.72 -51.71
N THR A 8 0.45 -15.02 -51.36
CA THR A 8 -0.26 -15.49 -50.18
C THR A 8 0.65 -15.39 -48.96
N LEU A 9 0.09 -15.43 -47.75
CA LEU A 9 0.89 -15.45 -46.52
C LEU A 9 1.90 -16.61 -46.50
N ASP A 10 1.54 -17.76 -47.09
CA ASP A 10 2.40 -18.93 -47.24
C ASP A 10 3.49 -18.75 -48.32
N SER A 11 3.55 -17.63 -49.03
CA SER A 11 4.66 -17.32 -49.94
C SER A 11 5.71 -16.38 -49.35
N LEU A 12 5.46 -15.83 -48.16
CA LEU A 12 6.39 -14.91 -47.49
C LEU A 12 7.55 -15.67 -46.84
N PRO A 13 8.78 -15.12 -46.81
CA PRO A 13 9.87 -15.66 -46.01
C PRO A 13 9.55 -15.65 -44.50
N ASP A 14 10.17 -16.57 -43.75
CA ASP A 14 9.90 -16.72 -42.31
C ASP A 14 10.33 -15.46 -41.52
N GLU A 15 11.33 -14.71 -41.98
CA GLU A 15 11.75 -13.44 -41.39
C GLU A 15 10.67 -12.35 -41.53
N VAL A 16 9.99 -12.33 -42.68
CA VAL A 16 8.87 -11.40 -42.94
C VAL A 16 7.67 -11.79 -42.10
N LEU A 17 7.35 -13.09 -42.02
CA LEU A 17 6.31 -13.60 -41.13
C LEU A 17 6.60 -13.25 -39.67
N HIS A 18 7.84 -13.44 -39.22
CA HIS A 18 8.26 -13.08 -37.86
C HIS A 18 8.07 -11.59 -37.59
N THR A 19 8.46 -10.72 -38.53
CA THR A 19 8.28 -9.27 -38.39
C THR A 19 6.80 -8.92 -38.30
N ILE A 20 5.94 -9.48 -39.15
CA ILE A 20 4.48 -9.28 -39.07
C ILE A 20 3.94 -9.70 -37.70
N LEU A 21 4.37 -10.85 -37.20
CA LEU A 21 3.94 -11.38 -35.90
C LEU A 21 4.42 -10.52 -34.73
N CYS A 22 5.61 -9.92 -34.80
CA CYS A 22 6.12 -9.01 -33.76
C CYS A 22 5.27 -7.74 -33.60
N TYR A 23 4.52 -7.33 -34.63
CA TYR A 23 3.57 -6.21 -34.59
C TYR A 23 2.11 -6.65 -34.37
N SER A 24 1.86 -7.95 -34.19
CA SER A 24 0.53 -8.50 -34.00
C SER A 24 0.29 -8.87 -32.53
N PRO A 25 -0.96 -8.89 -32.04
CA PRO A 25 -1.26 -9.47 -30.73
C PRO A 25 -0.90 -10.96 -30.69
N ALA A 26 -0.49 -11.48 -29.53
CA ALA A 26 -0.13 -12.90 -29.36
C ALA A 26 -1.25 -13.86 -29.78
N SER A 27 -2.52 -13.45 -29.68
CA SER A 27 -3.67 -14.21 -30.16
C SER A 27 -3.61 -14.51 -31.66
N THR A 28 -3.00 -13.62 -32.46
CA THR A 28 -2.78 -13.81 -33.90
C THR A 28 -1.80 -14.95 -34.16
N ALA A 29 -0.69 -15.00 -33.42
CA ALA A 29 0.29 -16.09 -33.52
C ALA A 29 -0.33 -17.44 -33.14
N LEU A 30 -1.16 -17.47 -32.08
CA LEU A 30 -1.87 -18.67 -31.64
C LEU A 30 -2.93 -19.13 -32.65
N ALA A 31 -3.64 -18.20 -33.28
CA ALA A 31 -4.61 -18.53 -34.32
C ALA A 31 -3.91 -19.07 -35.57
N LEU A 32 -2.84 -18.42 -36.00
CA LEU A 32 -2.08 -18.77 -37.20
C LEU A 32 -1.40 -20.14 -37.07
N GLU A 33 -0.85 -20.46 -35.89
CA GLU A 33 -0.25 -21.77 -35.59
C GLU A 33 -1.19 -22.94 -35.91
N ARG A 34 -2.49 -22.76 -35.71
CA ARG A 34 -3.50 -23.81 -35.89
C ARG A 34 -3.83 -24.09 -37.36
N THR A 35 -3.23 -23.36 -38.29
CA THR A 35 -3.58 -23.43 -39.72
C THR A 35 -2.65 -24.32 -40.55
N SER A 36 -1.35 -24.37 -40.25
CA SER A 36 -0.39 -25.22 -40.96
C SER A 36 0.84 -25.55 -40.11
N ARG A 37 1.56 -26.64 -40.45
CA ARG A 37 2.82 -27.01 -39.76
C ARG A 37 3.92 -25.96 -39.94
N ARG A 38 3.96 -25.32 -41.11
CA ARG A 38 4.93 -24.26 -41.37
C ARG A 38 4.68 -23.07 -40.45
N PHE A 39 3.43 -22.64 -40.36
CA PHE A 39 3.06 -21.55 -39.48
C PHE A 39 3.25 -21.90 -38.01
N GLN A 40 3.03 -23.17 -37.62
CA GLN A 40 3.42 -23.64 -36.30
C GLN A 40 4.91 -23.46 -36.03
N SER A 41 5.79 -23.77 -36.99
CA SER A 41 7.23 -23.50 -36.82
C SER A 41 7.51 -21.99 -36.69
N ALA A 42 6.92 -21.17 -37.55
CA ALA A 42 7.15 -19.73 -37.59
C ALA A 42 6.62 -18.98 -36.33
N THR A 43 5.52 -19.43 -35.73
CA THR A 43 4.92 -18.80 -34.54
C THR A 43 5.52 -19.28 -33.23
N ASN A 44 6.29 -20.36 -33.21
CA ASN A 44 6.92 -20.92 -32.00
C ASN A 44 8.37 -20.45 -31.77
N VAL A 45 8.81 -19.41 -32.49
CA VAL A 45 10.14 -18.84 -32.32
C VAL A 45 10.28 -18.21 -30.92
N PRO A 46 11.30 -18.57 -30.11
CA PRO A 46 11.47 -18.05 -28.75
C PRO A 46 11.53 -16.51 -28.65
N LEU A 47 12.15 -15.84 -29.64
CA LEU A 47 12.23 -14.37 -29.71
C LEU A 47 10.85 -13.71 -29.75
N LEU A 48 9.88 -14.31 -30.46
CA LEU A 48 8.53 -13.77 -30.57
C LEU A 48 7.83 -13.79 -29.21
N TRP A 49 7.92 -14.90 -28.49
CA TRP A 49 7.27 -15.05 -27.18
C TRP A 49 7.96 -14.26 -26.08
N ARG A 50 9.29 -14.09 -26.16
CA ARG A 50 10.03 -13.16 -25.31
C ARG A 50 9.50 -11.73 -25.48
N LEU A 51 9.31 -11.29 -26.73
CA LEU A 51 8.74 -9.98 -27.04
C LEU A 51 7.33 -9.82 -26.46
N HIS A 52 6.44 -10.80 -26.66
CA HIS A 52 5.09 -10.76 -26.07
C HIS A 52 5.11 -10.72 -24.55
N CYS A 53 6.00 -11.46 -23.89
CA CYS A 53 6.17 -11.37 -22.44
C CYS A 53 6.58 -9.96 -21.98
N GLN A 54 7.45 -9.27 -22.73
CA GLN A 54 7.87 -7.90 -22.40
C GLN A 54 6.78 -6.86 -22.65
N ASN A 55 5.99 -7.02 -23.71
CA ASN A 55 5.02 -6.01 -24.15
C ASN A 55 3.65 -6.15 -23.47
N ASP A 56 3.20 -7.38 -23.24
CA ASP A 56 1.83 -7.64 -22.80
C ASP A 56 1.69 -7.63 -21.27
N PHE A 57 2.81 -7.68 -20.53
CA PHE A 57 2.83 -7.71 -19.06
C PHE A 57 3.83 -6.69 -18.52
N LYS A 58 3.34 -5.77 -17.67
CA LYS A 58 4.18 -4.76 -17.02
C LYS A 58 4.77 -5.30 -15.71
N PHE A 59 3.99 -6.09 -14.98
CA PHE A 59 4.40 -6.60 -13.67
C PHE A 59 4.67 -8.11 -13.72
N TRP A 60 5.76 -8.48 -13.07
CA TRP A 60 6.24 -9.86 -12.96
C TRP A 60 6.55 -10.16 -11.50
N ASP A 61 6.04 -11.29 -11.03
CA ASP A 61 6.43 -11.78 -9.71
C ASP A 61 7.92 -12.17 -9.66
N HIS A 62 8.56 -11.89 -8.52
CA HIS A 62 9.99 -12.12 -8.30
C HIS A 62 10.42 -13.58 -8.56
N ARG A 63 9.53 -14.56 -8.36
CA ARG A 63 9.76 -15.98 -8.64
C ARG A 63 10.19 -16.29 -10.08
N HIS A 64 9.89 -15.39 -11.02
CA HIS A 64 10.26 -15.59 -12.42
C HIS A 64 11.68 -15.13 -12.74
N GLU A 65 12.34 -14.36 -11.86
CA GLU A 65 13.62 -13.71 -12.12
C GLU A 65 13.65 -13.01 -13.50
N PHE A 66 12.56 -12.34 -13.87
CA PHE A 66 12.28 -11.95 -15.25
C PHE A 66 13.41 -11.13 -15.90
N GLN A 67 13.96 -10.14 -15.18
CA GLN A 67 15.07 -9.32 -15.68
C GLN A 67 16.35 -10.14 -15.93
N ARG A 68 16.65 -11.09 -15.06
CA ARG A 68 17.80 -12.01 -15.24
C ARG A 68 17.60 -12.90 -16.45
N ARG A 69 16.41 -13.46 -16.63
CA ARG A 69 16.04 -14.27 -17.80
C ARG A 69 16.09 -13.46 -19.09
N LEU A 70 15.72 -12.19 -19.02
CA LEU A 70 15.80 -11.26 -20.15
C LEU A 70 17.25 -10.97 -20.55
N ALA A 71 18.16 -10.82 -19.60
CA ALA A 71 19.59 -10.64 -19.88
C ALA A 71 20.27 -11.92 -20.42
N GLY A 72 19.67 -13.09 -20.20
CA GLY A 72 20.22 -14.38 -20.64
C GLY A 72 19.96 -14.77 -22.10
N PRO A 73 20.53 -15.89 -22.58
CA PRO A 73 20.29 -16.41 -23.92
C PRO A 73 18.82 -16.74 -24.16
N VAL A 74 18.26 -16.34 -25.31
CA VAL A 74 16.82 -16.48 -25.58
C VAL A 74 16.34 -17.93 -25.50
N GLY A 75 17.14 -18.89 -25.95
CA GLY A 75 16.79 -20.32 -25.93
C GLY A 75 16.83 -20.98 -24.54
N SER A 76 17.29 -20.28 -23.50
CA SER A 76 17.37 -20.82 -22.13
C SER A 76 16.02 -20.82 -21.38
N VAL A 77 14.99 -20.19 -21.95
CA VAL A 77 13.68 -20.03 -21.33
C VAL A 77 12.62 -20.48 -22.32
N ASP A 78 11.67 -21.29 -21.86
CA ASP A 78 10.44 -21.54 -22.60
C ASP A 78 9.50 -20.32 -22.47
N TRP A 79 9.73 -19.33 -23.32
CA TRP A 79 8.98 -18.07 -23.30
C TRP A 79 7.49 -18.27 -23.59
N LYS A 80 7.12 -19.24 -24.43
CA LYS A 80 5.72 -19.51 -24.76
C LYS A 80 4.99 -20.14 -23.56
N ALA A 81 5.62 -21.08 -22.87
CA ALA A 81 5.06 -21.64 -21.64
C ALA A 81 4.94 -20.58 -20.54
N LEU A 82 5.93 -19.69 -20.42
CA LEU A 82 5.88 -18.58 -19.47
C LEU A 82 4.74 -17.60 -19.80
N TYR A 83 4.56 -17.26 -21.07
CA TYR A 83 3.43 -16.44 -21.53
C TYR A 83 2.08 -17.12 -21.24
N ALA A 84 1.96 -18.41 -21.53
CA ALA A 84 0.75 -19.19 -21.28
C ALA A 84 0.44 -19.29 -19.76
N LEU A 85 1.46 -19.39 -18.91
CA LEU A 85 1.29 -19.30 -17.45
C LEU A 85 0.71 -17.94 -17.05
N ARG A 86 1.29 -16.83 -17.54
CA ARG A 86 0.78 -15.48 -17.22
C ARG A 86 -0.65 -15.27 -17.70
N ARG A 87 -1.00 -15.74 -18.90
CA ARG A 87 -2.39 -15.68 -19.40
C ARG A 87 -3.37 -16.50 -18.56
N ARG A 88 -2.95 -17.67 -18.05
CA ARG A 88 -3.80 -18.48 -17.14
C ARG A 88 -4.04 -17.78 -15.80
N ILE A 89 -3.02 -17.11 -15.27
CA ILE A 89 -3.16 -16.28 -14.06
C ILE A 89 -4.14 -15.13 -14.34
N ASP A 90 -3.98 -14.42 -15.45
CA ASP A 90 -4.87 -13.32 -15.85
C ASP A 90 -6.37 -13.73 -15.91
N VAL A 91 -6.65 -14.90 -16.51
CA VAL A 91 -7.99 -15.47 -16.56
C VAL A 91 -8.47 -15.88 -15.17
N SER A 92 -7.64 -16.57 -14.39
CA SER A 92 -7.96 -17.01 -13.02
C SER A 92 -8.27 -15.84 -12.10
N THR A 93 -7.47 -14.76 -12.15
CA THR A 93 -7.68 -13.55 -11.38
C THR A 93 -9.01 -12.89 -11.73
N THR A 94 -9.36 -12.82 -13.01
CA THR A 94 -10.66 -12.27 -13.44
C THR A 94 -11.82 -13.12 -12.94
N GLN A 95 -11.74 -14.45 -13.06
CA GLN A 95 -12.78 -15.37 -12.59
C GLN A 95 -12.99 -15.31 -11.06
N LEU A 96 -11.90 -15.22 -10.29
CA LEU A 96 -11.97 -15.06 -8.85
C LEU A 96 -12.56 -13.70 -8.45
N LEU A 97 -12.18 -12.63 -9.15
CA LEU A 97 -12.76 -11.30 -8.94
C LEU A 97 -14.27 -11.30 -9.24
N ASP A 98 -14.69 -11.86 -10.38
CA ASP A 98 -16.11 -11.98 -10.71
C ASP A 98 -16.87 -12.77 -9.62
N SER A 99 -16.25 -13.82 -9.07
CA SER A 99 -16.83 -14.58 -7.95
C SER A 99 -16.92 -13.79 -6.63
N ILE A 100 -16.00 -12.84 -6.38
CA ILE A 100 -16.05 -11.90 -5.24
C ILE A 100 -17.19 -10.90 -5.43
N LEU A 101 -17.37 -10.41 -6.67
CA LEU A 101 -18.41 -9.44 -7.01
C LEU A 101 -19.81 -10.05 -6.91
N MET A 102 -19.97 -11.31 -7.35
CA MET A 102 -21.27 -11.99 -7.41
C MET A 102 -21.80 -12.47 -6.04
N ASN A 103 -20.92 -12.80 -5.09
CA ASN A 103 -21.32 -13.40 -3.82
C ASN A 103 -20.45 -12.89 -2.66
N GLN A 104 -21.10 -12.59 -1.52
CA GLN A 104 -20.44 -12.10 -0.31
C GLN A 104 -19.71 -13.19 0.48
N THR A 105 -20.04 -14.45 0.26
CA THR A 105 -19.46 -15.62 0.93
C THR A 105 -18.11 -16.02 0.34
N GLY A 106 -17.16 -16.36 1.22
CA GLY A 106 -15.84 -16.87 0.87
C GLY A 106 -14.95 -15.82 0.19
N ARG A 107 -15.17 -14.53 0.43
CA ARG A 107 -14.38 -13.46 -0.19
C ARG A 107 -12.95 -13.45 0.32
N ILE A 108 -12.73 -13.84 1.57
CA ILE A 108 -11.40 -13.94 2.19
C ILE A 108 -10.54 -14.93 1.39
N GLU A 109 -11.03 -16.16 1.20
CA GLU A 109 -10.29 -17.22 0.48
C GLU A 109 -10.10 -16.88 -1.01
N LYS A 110 -11.14 -16.34 -1.68
CA LYS A 110 -11.02 -15.93 -3.08
C LYS A 110 -9.97 -14.83 -3.26
N THR A 111 -9.91 -13.87 -2.33
CA THR A 111 -8.90 -12.81 -2.33
C THR A 111 -7.51 -13.38 -2.13
N HIS A 112 -7.34 -14.28 -1.16
CA HIS A 112 -6.06 -14.92 -0.87
C HIS A 112 -5.50 -15.65 -2.10
N ARG A 113 -6.33 -16.43 -2.80
CA ARG A 113 -5.94 -17.11 -4.04
C ARG A 113 -5.48 -16.18 -5.15
N ILE A 114 -6.02 -14.95 -5.22
CA ILE A 114 -5.53 -13.93 -6.16
C ILE A 114 -4.15 -13.43 -5.71
N VAL A 115 -4.01 -13.14 -4.42
CA VAL A 115 -2.79 -12.58 -3.82
C VAL A 115 -1.61 -13.56 -3.91
N GLU A 116 -1.85 -14.88 -3.84
CA GLU A 116 -0.84 -15.93 -4.06
C GLU A 116 -0.21 -15.91 -5.46
N PHE A 117 -0.84 -15.26 -6.44
CA PHE A 117 -0.21 -15.03 -7.74
C PHE A 117 0.87 -13.94 -7.70
N GLY A 118 0.96 -13.16 -6.62
CA GLY A 118 1.93 -12.08 -6.49
C GLY A 118 1.72 -11.00 -7.54
N TYR A 119 2.81 -10.39 -8.02
CA TYR A 119 2.73 -9.35 -9.05
C TYR A 119 2.19 -9.83 -10.39
N ASP A 120 2.08 -11.13 -10.62
CA ASP A 120 1.42 -11.64 -11.82
C ASP A 120 -0.07 -11.26 -11.88
N ALA A 121 -0.76 -11.06 -10.75
CA ALA A 121 -2.14 -10.61 -10.74
C ALA A 121 -2.30 -9.08 -10.92
N LYS A 122 -1.22 -8.30 -10.75
CA LYS A 122 -1.28 -6.83 -10.64
C LYS A 122 -1.80 -6.16 -11.90
N ASP A 123 -1.31 -6.56 -13.08
CA ASP A 123 -1.79 -6.04 -14.37
C ASP A 123 -3.30 -6.23 -14.54
N THR A 124 -3.81 -7.42 -14.23
CA THR A 124 -5.22 -7.77 -14.32
C THR A 124 -6.07 -6.92 -13.39
N LEU A 125 -5.64 -6.79 -12.12
CA LEU A 125 -6.35 -6.00 -11.13
C LEU A 125 -6.35 -4.51 -11.46
N LEU A 126 -5.25 -3.96 -12.00
CA LEU A 126 -5.19 -2.56 -12.45
C LEU A 126 -6.14 -2.29 -13.61
N ARG A 127 -6.26 -3.22 -14.57
CA ARG A 127 -7.27 -3.12 -15.64
C ARG A 127 -8.69 -3.09 -15.07
N HIS A 128 -9.02 -3.97 -14.12
CA HIS A 128 -10.34 -3.97 -13.47
C HIS A 128 -10.57 -2.76 -12.55
N ALA A 129 -9.51 -2.20 -11.96
CA ALA A 129 -9.59 -0.99 -11.13
C ALA A 129 -9.88 0.29 -11.92
N THR A 130 -9.78 0.25 -13.26
CA THR A 130 -9.91 1.43 -14.15
C THR A 130 -10.99 1.30 -15.21
N VAL A 131 -11.78 0.22 -15.19
CA VAL A 131 -12.92 -0.01 -16.11
C VAL A 131 -13.88 1.18 -16.15
N GLY A 132 -14.47 1.50 -17.29
CA GLY A 132 -15.45 2.56 -17.44
C GLY A 132 -16.89 2.10 -17.20
N GLU A 133 -17.86 2.94 -17.58
CA GLU A 133 -19.29 2.65 -17.44
C GLU A 133 -19.80 1.56 -18.40
N GLU A 134 -18.96 1.12 -19.35
CA GLU A 134 -19.26 -0.02 -20.23
C GLU A 134 -19.41 -1.35 -19.48
N TRP A 135 -18.93 -1.42 -18.24
CA TRP A 135 -19.18 -2.54 -17.34
C TRP A 135 -20.38 -2.27 -16.45
N GLU A 136 -21.36 -3.19 -16.48
CA GLU A 136 -22.57 -3.14 -15.65
C GLU A 136 -22.28 -3.10 -14.14
N ASP A 137 -21.10 -3.55 -13.73
CA ASP A 137 -20.64 -3.62 -12.34
C ASP A 137 -19.43 -2.71 -12.03
N HIS A 138 -19.20 -1.67 -12.85
CA HIS A 138 -17.98 -0.85 -12.77
C HIS A 138 -17.68 -0.26 -11.37
N LEU A 139 -18.67 0.14 -10.57
CA LEU A 139 -18.41 0.66 -9.22
C LEU A 139 -17.88 -0.45 -8.31
N ALA A 140 -18.54 -1.61 -8.30
CA ALA A 140 -18.11 -2.76 -7.50
C ALA A 140 -16.78 -3.33 -7.97
N ARG A 141 -16.62 -3.48 -9.28
CA ARG A 141 -15.39 -3.97 -9.93
C ARG A 141 -14.19 -3.10 -9.58
N ARG A 142 -14.32 -1.76 -9.68
CA ARG A 142 -13.26 -0.83 -9.26
C ARG A 142 -12.95 -0.98 -7.78
N TYR A 143 -13.96 -0.96 -6.92
CA TYR A 143 -13.77 -1.04 -5.46
C TYR A 143 -13.06 -2.33 -5.04
N HIS A 144 -13.58 -3.48 -5.45
CA HIS A 144 -13.02 -4.77 -5.05
C HIS A 144 -11.65 -5.03 -5.68
N SER A 145 -11.39 -4.55 -6.90
CA SER A 145 -10.04 -4.63 -7.49
C SER A 145 -9.02 -3.83 -6.69
N ILE A 146 -9.38 -2.62 -6.24
CA ILE A 146 -8.52 -1.79 -5.38
C ILE A 146 -8.33 -2.45 -4.01
N ALA A 147 -9.36 -3.05 -3.43
CA ALA A 147 -9.26 -3.76 -2.16
C ALA A 147 -8.31 -4.96 -2.23
N VAL A 148 -8.42 -5.77 -3.30
CA VAL A 148 -7.52 -6.92 -3.56
C VAL A 148 -6.10 -6.44 -3.86
N LEU A 149 -5.92 -5.35 -4.63
CA LEU A 149 -4.61 -4.72 -4.83
C LEU A 149 -3.98 -4.27 -3.51
N GLY A 150 -4.76 -3.64 -2.63
CA GLY A 150 -4.31 -3.26 -1.31
C GLY A 150 -3.84 -4.47 -0.49
N CYS A 151 -4.59 -5.57 -0.52
CA CYS A 151 -4.20 -6.82 0.14
C CYS A 151 -2.89 -7.36 -0.45
N LEU A 152 -2.77 -7.40 -1.79
CA LEU A 152 -1.56 -7.82 -2.49
C LEU A 152 -0.34 -6.98 -2.07
N HIS A 153 -0.50 -5.66 -2.01
CA HIS A 153 0.56 -4.75 -1.60
C HIS A 153 0.99 -4.99 -0.14
N ARG A 154 0.05 -5.25 0.77
CA ARG A 154 0.36 -5.55 2.18
C ARG A 154 1.03 -6.92 2.35
N THR A 155 0.66 -7.90 1.55
CA THR A 155 1.36 -9.20 1.46
C THR A 155 2.81 -9.04 1.00
N MET A 156 3.17 -7.94 0.35
CA MET A 156 4.57 -7.63 0.02
C MET A 156 5.25 -6.74 1.06
N ALA A 157 4.50 -5.88 1.73
CA ALA A 157 5.03 -4.92 2.69
C ALA A 157 5.35 -5.56 4.06
N ILE A 158 4.45 -6.36 4.60
CA ILE A 158 4.59 -6.96 5.93
C ILE A 158 5.80 -7.90 6.01
N PRO A 159 6.09 -8.75 5.02
CA PRO A 159 7.30 -9.58 5.04
C PRO A 159 8.60 -8.77 5.09
N VAL A 160 8.63 -7.55 4.52
CA VAL A 160 9.80 -6.66 4.62
C VAL A 160 10.05 -6.28 6.08
N TRP A 161 9.02 -5.91 6.83
CA TRP A 161 9.18 -5.60 8.25
C TRP A 161 9.48 -6.85 9.09
N ASN A 162 8.86 -7.98 8.76
CA ASN A 162 9.11 -9.24 9.46
C ASN A 162 10.56 -9.74 9.24
N GLY A 163 11.06 -9.71 8.01
CA GLY A 163 12.46 -10.04 7.71
C GLY A 163 13.42 -9.12 8.47
N LEU A 164 13.12 -7.82 8.52
CA LEU A 164 13.93 -6.84 9.24
C LEU A 164 13.93 -7.12 10.75
N LYS A 165 12.77 -7.46 11.33
CA LYS A 165 12.66 -7.91 12.73
C LYS A 165 13.51 -9.17 12.97
N ASN A 166 13.56 -10.07 12.00
CA ASN A 166 14.38 -11.29 12.04
C ASN A 166 15.85 -11.06 11.65
N LYS A 167 16.30 -9.79 11.60
CA LYS A 167 17.68 -9.37 11.30
C LYS A 167 18.17 -9.72 9.90
N GLU A 168 17.26 -9.86 8.94
CA GLU A 168 17.62 -9.89 7.52
C GLU A 168 18.15 -8.52 7.09
N ASP A 169 19.10 -8.52 6.15
CA ASP A 169 19.67 -7.30 5.60
C ASP A 169 18.69 -6.65 4.61
N ILE A 170 17.90 -5.72 5.13
CA ILE A 170 16.86 -5.01 4.39
C ILE A 170 17.21 -3.52 4.31
N PRO A 171 17.35 -2.96 3.09
CA PRO A 171 17.67 -1.55 2.91
C PRO A 171 16.62 -0.62 3.52
N LEU A 172 17.08 0.54 3.99
CA LEU A 172 16.24 1.54 4.68
C LEU A 172 15.08 2.03 3.80
N GLU A 173 15.34 2.34 2.54
CA GLU A 173 14.33 2.79 1.58
C GLU A 173 13.27 1.72 1.32
N ARG A 174 13.62 0.43 1.41
CA ARG A 174 12.67 -0.67 1.28
C ARG A 174 11.82 -0.81 2.54
N ALA A 175 12.42 -0.70 3.72
CA ALA A 175 11.70 -0.71 4.99
C ALA A 175 10.71 0.47 5.12
N LEU A 176 11.09 1.65 4.60
CA LEU A 176 10.23 2.83 4.56
C LEU A 176 9.18 2.74 3.44
N GLY A 177 9.55 2.24 2.26
CA GLY A 177 8.62 2.02 1.14
C GLY A 177 7.51 1.01 1.47
N ALA A 178 7.69 0.16 2.48
CA ALA A 178 6.63 -0.72 2.95
C ALA A 178 5.43 0.06 3.52
N PHE A 179 5.61 1.29 4.02
CA PHE A 179 4.49 2.16 4.38
C PHE A 179 3.73 2.65 3.13
N ASP A 180 4.44 3.03 2.07
CA ASP A 180 3.86 3.46 0.80
C ASP A 180 2.95 2.38 0.18
N MET A 181 3.32 1.10 0.32
CA MET A 181 2.51 -0.03 -0.17
C MET A 181 1.09 -0.08 0.43
N PHE A 182 0.87 0.46 1.64
CA PHE A 182 -0.47 0.53 2.24
C PHE A 182 -1.35 1.62 1.64
N VAL A 183 -0.77 2.63 0.99
CA VAL A 183 -1.48 3.82 0.49
C VAL A 183 -1.42 3.96 -1.04
N LEU A 184 -0.83 2.99 -1.71
CA LEU A 184 -0.58 2.99 -3.16
C LEU A 184 -1.87 2.96 -4.02
N GLU A 185 -2.94 2.33 -3.51
CA GLU A 185 -4.16 2.00 -4.26
C GLU A 185 -3.86 1.35 -5.63
N ALA A 186 -4.27 1.98 -6.74
CA ALA A 186 -3.97 1.57 -8.12
C ALA A 186 -2.87 2.45 -8.77
N GLY A 187 -2.24 3.33 -8.00
CA GLY A 187 -1.22 4.25 -8.49
C GLY A 187 0.19 3.64 -8.59
N PRO A 188 1.14 4.37 -9.18
CA PRO A 188 2.56 4.06 -9.09
C PRO A 188 3.15 4.53 -7.75
N GLY A 189 4.27 3.95 -7.35
CA GLY A 189 4.93 4.13 -6.06
C GLY A 189 5.22 2.82 -5.33
N ASP A 190 5.25 1.68 -6.03
CA ASP A 190 5.67 0.42 -5.41
C ASP A 190 7.19 0.37 -5.15
N PHE A 191 7.68 -0.72 -4.58
CA PHE A 191 9.12 -0.87 -4.31
C PHE A 191 10.01 -0.64 -5.53
N ASN A 192 9.62 -1.09 -6.72
CA ASN A 192 10.40 -0.91 -7.93
C ASN A 192 10.38 0.55 -8.37
N ASP A 193 9.22 1.21 -8.29
CA ASP A 193 9.11 2.64 -8.59
C ASP A 193 10.01 3.48 -7.66
N ILE A 194 9.99 3.21 -6.35
CA ILE A 194 10.84 3.90 -5.36
C ILE A 194 12.33 3.73 -5.71
N SER A 195 12.77 2.49 -5.97
CA SER A 195 14.16 2.22 -6.37
C SER A 195 14.53 2.94 -7.67
N ASN A 196 13.64 2.96 -8.66
CA ASN A 196 13.89 3.65 -9.93
C ASN A 196 13.99 5.17 -9.76
N TYR A 197 13.14 5.78 -8.92
CA TYR A 197 13.23 7.21 -8.63
C TYR A 197 14.55 7.57 -7.94
N LEU A 198 14.96 6.79 -6.94
CA LEU A 198 16.21 7.00 -6.24
C LEU A 198 17.44 6.80 -7.17
N GLU A 199 17.44 5.77 -8.01
CA GLU A 199 18.49 5.55 -9.01
C GLU A 199 18.57 6.69 -10.02
N SER A 200 17.43 7.23 -10.45
CA SER A 200 17.36 8.39 -11.34
C SER A 200 18.01 9.64 -10.71
N ILE A 201 17.85 9.84 -9.40
CA ILE A 201 18.54 10.93 -8.67
C ILE A 201 20.05 10.75 -8.73
N VAL A 202 20.55 9.54 -8.44
CA VAL A 202 21.99 9.22 -8.52
C VAL A 202 22.52 9.46 -9.93
N THR A 203 21.82 8.95 -10.94
CA THR A 203 22.21 9.07 -12.35
C THR A 203 22.29 10.54 -12.79
N ARG A 204 21.30 11.37 -12.43
CA ARG A 204 21.30 12.80 -12.76
C ARG A 204 22.43 13.54 -12.05
N LEU A 205 22.64 13.30 -10.76
CA LEU A 205 23.73 13.90 -10.00
C LEU A 205 25.11 13.55 -10.59
N SER A 206 25.35 12.27 -10.91
CA SER A 206 26.60 11.84 -11.55
C SER A 206 26.81 12.48 -12.93
N THR A 207 25.73 12.74 -13.67
CA THR A 207 25.79 13.40 -14.98
C THR A 207 26.11 14.90 -14.84
N GLU A 208 25.49 15.58 -13.88
CA GLU A 208 25.72 17.01 -13.64
C GLU A 208 27.06 17.31 -12.96
N CYS A 209 27.62 16.34 -12.22
CA CYS A 209 28.89 16.48 -11.51
C CYS A 209 29.80 15.28 -11.82
N ALA A 210 30.43 15.31 -13.00
CA ALA A 210 31.32 14.22 -13.45
C ALA A 210 32.47 13.92 -12.50
N VAL A 211 32.97 14.93 -11.77
CA VAL A 211 34.08 14.82 -10.80
C VAL A 211 33.63 14.42 -9.39
N ILE A 212 32.35 14.06 -9.17
CA ILE A 212 31.82 13.81 -7.81
C ILE A 212 32.58 12.72 -7.06
N MET A 213 33.07 11.70 -7.78
CA MET A 213 33.85 10.59 -7.22
C MET A 213 35.30 10.98 -6.90
N GLU A 214 35.79 12.10 -7.43
CA GLU A 214 37.14 12.63 -7.16
C GLU A 214 37.18 13.53 -5.92
N LEU A 215 36.01 13.99 -5.46
CA LEU A 215 35.90 14.80 -4.24
C LEU A 215 36.26 13.98 -3.00
N SER A 216 36.87 14.64 -2.00
CA SER A 216 37.02 14.08 -0.66
C SER A 216 35.66 13.68 -0.08
N PRO A 217 35.59 12.69 0.83
CA PRO A 217 34.33 12.25 1.42
C PRO A 217 33.47 13.40 1.97
N ARG A 218 34.08 14.36 2.68
CA ARG A 218 33.42 15.57 3.21
C ARG A 218 32.83 16.45 2.12
N ASN A 219 33.60 16.74 1.06
CA ASN A 219 33.12 17.58 -0.04
C ASN A 219 32.08 16.87 -0.90
N ARG A 220 32.18 15.55 -1.06
CA ARG A 220 31.18 14.72 -1.72
C ARG A 220 29.86 14.76 -0.95
N ALA A 221 29.91 14.57 0.36
CA ALA A 221 28.74 14.64 1.24
C ALA A 221 28.02 16.00 1.16
N ARG A 222 28.78 17.11 1.18
CA ARG A 222 28.23 18.47 1.00
C ARG A 222 27.65 18.69 -0.39
N ARG A 223 28.32 18.19 -1.45
CA ARG A 223 27.82 18.29 -2.83
C ARG A 223 26.49 17.56 -3.02
N ILE A 224 26.34 16.38 -2.43
CA ILE A 224 25.08 15.61 -2.43
C ILE A 224 23.97 16.41 -1.74
N ALA A 225 24.23 16.94 -0.53
CA ALA A 225 23.23 17.71 0.21
C ALA A 225 22.78 18.94 -0.58
N ARG A 226 23.74 19.64 -1.20
CA ARG A 226 23.48 20.79 -2.08
C ARG A 226 22.62 20.39 -3.27
N TYR A 227 22.98 19.32 -3.98
CA TYR A 227 22.22 18.84 -5.14
C TYR A 227 20.77 18.53 -4.80
N LEU A 228 20.55 17.77 -3.72
CA LEU A 228 19.20 17.40 -3.28
C LEU A 228 18.37 18.63 -2.93
N ARG A 229 18.96 19.64 -2.29
CA ARG A 229 18.25 20.87 -1.94
C ARG A 229 17.98 21.78 -3.15
N GLU A 230 18.93 21.88 -4.08
CA GLU A 230 18.77 22.67 -5.33
C GLU A 230 17.68 22.11 -6.25
N HIS A 231 17.40 20.81 -6.16
CA HIS A 231 16.40 20.11 -6.96
C HIS A 231 15.10 19.83 -6.21
N ASP A 232 14.89 20.45 -5.05
CA ASP A 232 13.73 20.22 -4.20
C ASP A 232 13.50 18.72 -3.94
N LEU A 233 14.50 18.01 -3.40
CA LEU A 233 14.44 16.57 -3.08
C LEU A 233 14.58 16.28 -1.58
N THR A 234 14.68 17.32 -0.76
CA THR A 234 14.64 17.26 0.71
C THR A 234 13.96 18.49 1.28
N GLY A 235 13.50 18.40 2.54
CA GLY A 235 12.82 19.50 3.21
C GLY A 235 11.31 19.56 2.95
N ILE A 236 10.71 20.67 3.38
CA ILE A 236 9.29 21.00 3.25
C ILE A 236 9.20 22.45 2.76
N ASP A 237 8.36 22.70 1.75
CA ASP A 237 8.02 24.04 1.29
C ASP A 237 7.44 24.85 2.48
N PRO A 238 7.94 26.07 2.77
CA PRO A 238 7.43 26.90 3.86
C PRO A 238 5.90 27.15 3.85
N LYS A 239 5.23 26.98 2.71
CA LYS A 239 3.77 27.12 2.56
C LYS A 239 3.00 25.86 2.96
N ARG A 240 3.68 24.73 3.20
CA ARG A 240 3.07 23.45 3.55
C ARG A 240 3.08 23.22 5.06
N GLU A 241 2.05 22.54 5.55
CA GLU A 241 1.94 22.19 6.96
C GLU A 241 2.93 21.08 7.32
N TYR A 242 3.74 21.28 8.37
CA TYR A 242 4.76 20.33 8.80
C TYR A 242 4.19 18.93 9.07
N TYR A 243 3.06 18.85 9.78
CA TYR A 243 2.45 17.58 10.19
C TYR A 243 1.59 16.90 9.13
N ASN A 244 1.58 17.41 7.89
CA ASN A 244 0.88 16.75 6.80
C ASN A 244 1.38 15.32 6.66
N ILE A 245 0.43 14.40 6.66
CA ILE A 245 0.66 12.95 6.72
C ILE A 245 1.50 12.44 5.54
N GLU A 246 1.36 13.06 4.36
CA GLU A 246 2.07 12.68 3.14
C GLU A 246 3.59 12.81 3.27
N HIS A 247 4.07 13.70 4.14
CA HIS A 247 5.50 13.95 4.36
C HIS A 247 6.23 12.78 5.04
N ASN A 248 5.51 11.76 5.51
CA ASN A 248 6.05 10.55 6.14
C ASN A 248 6.38 9.43 5.14
N PHE A 249 6.05 9.59 3.87
CA PHE A 249 6.12 8.51 2.87
C PHE A 249 7.20 8.80 1.85
N ILE A 250 8.14 7.87 1.68
CA ILE A 250 9.30 8.08 0.80
C ILE A 250 8.90 8.07 -0.68
N GLY A 251 8.00 7.18 -1.07
CA GLY A 251 7.49 7.10 -2.44
C GLY A 251 6.65 8.32 -2.82
N LEU A 252 5.80 8.81 -1.91
CA LEU A 252 5.06 10.06 -2.14
C LEU A 252 5.98 11.27 -2.26
N ALA A 253 7.01 11.37 -1.40
CA ALA A 253 8.00 12.44 -1.49
C ALA A 253 8.69 12.44 -2.86
N LEU A 254 9.22 11.29 -3.28
CA LEU A 254 9.94 11.14 -4.56
C LEU A 254 9.08 11.40 -5.80
N LYS A 255 7.78 11.11 -5.73
CA LYS A 255 6.85 11.24 -6.86
C LYS A 255 6.31 12.66 -7.02
N ASN A 256 6.19 13.42 -5.93
CA ASN A 256 5.56 14.73 -5.94
C ASN A 256 6.50 15.77 -6.55
N PRO A 257 6.11 16.48 -7.64
CA PRO A 257 6.96 17.49 -8.28
C PRO A 257 7.41 18.63 -7.37
N GLY A 258 6.66 18.90 -6.29
CA GLY A 258 7.04 19.91 -5.30
C GLY A 258 7.55 19.34 -3.99
N HIS A 259 7.96 18.05 -3.97
CA HIS A 259 8.58 17.27 -2.89
C HIS A 259 8.47 17.84 -1.48
N ASN A 260 7.80 17.10 -0.59
CA ASN A 260 7.78 17.47 0.82
C ASN A 260 8.02 16.23 1.67
N SER A 261 8.98 16.33 2.58
CA SER A 261 9.43 15.18 3.36
C SER A 261 9.89 15.63 4.74
N LEU A 262 9.47 14.91 5.78
CA LEU A 262 9.98 15.13 7.13
C LEU A 262 11.48 14.80 7.21
N PRO A 263 12.19 15.26 8.26
CA PRO A 263 13.62 15.01 8.43
C PRO A 263 14.03 13.55 8.26
N LEU A 264 13.21 12.62 8.75
CA LEU A 264 13.44 11.18 8.61
C LEU A 264 13.51 10.75 7.14
N ILE A 265 12.55 11.18 6.32
CA ILE A 265 12.47 10.81 4.91
C ILE A 265 13.55 11.53 4.10
N SER A 266 13.82 12.81 4.39
CA SER A 266 14.95 13.54 3.79
C SER A 266 16.28 12.84 4.05
N SER A 267 16.53 12.41 5.29
CA SER A 267 17.75 11.69 5.67
C SER A 267 17.84 10.31 5.01
N ALA A 268 16.71 9.60 4.85
CA ALA A 268 16.70 8.32 4.14
C ALA A 268 17.08 8.46 2.64
N ILE A 269 16.52 9.46 1.95
CA ILE A 269 16.86 9.77 0.55
C ILE A 269 18.34 10.13 0.44
N TYR A 270 18.85 10.99 1.34
CA TYR A 270 20.26 11.34 1.38
C TYR A 270 21.15 10.11 1.58
N CYS A 271 20.86 9.26 2.57
CA CYS A 271 21.64 8.05 2.83
C CYS A 271 21.71 7.13 1.61
N TYR A 272 20.59 6.95 0.89
CA TYR A 272 20.58 6.16 -0.34
C TYR A 272 21.57 6.74 -1.37
N VAL A 273 21.44 8.02 -1.70
CA VAL A 273 22.27 8.67 -2.71
C VAL A 273 23.75 8.68 -2.30
N ALA A 274 24.04 8.95 -1.03
CA ALA A 274 25.39 8.95 -0.48
C ALA A 274 26.05 7.56 -0.57
N ARG A 275 25.34 6.49 -0.19
CA ARG A 275 25.85 5.12 -0.31
C ARG A 275 26.10 4.73 -1.76
N ARG A 276 25.22 5.11 -2.69
CA ARG A 276 25.42 4.85 -4.13
C ARG A 276 26.60 5.62 -4.73
N LEU A 277 27.07 6.67 -4.06
CA LEU A 277 28.26 7.44 -4.41
C LEU A 277 29.47 7.13 -3.50
N GLY A 278 29.46 5.96 -2.85
CA GLY A 278 30.60 5.41 -2.13
C GLY A 278 30.87 6.01 -0.76
N LEU A 279 29.89 6.66 -0.13
CA LEU A 279 29.99 7.12 1.26
C LEU A 279 29.31 6.13 2.22
N ASP A 280 29.92 5.88 3.37
CA ASP A 280 29.33 5.07 4.43
C ASP A 280 28.37 5.89 5.30
N ALA A 281 27.22 6.25 4.73
CA ALA A 281 26.23 7.13 5.32
C ALA A 281 25.10 6.35 6.00
N HIS A 282 24.75 6.68 7.24
CA HIS A 282 23.68 6.03 8.01
C HIS A 282 22.74 7.02 8.66
N PRO A 283 21.44 6.69 8.86
CA PRO A 283 20.57 7.54 9.64
C PRO A 283 21.06 7.61 11.10
N CYS A 284 20.98 8.79 11.70
CA CYS A 284 21.32 9.05 13.10
C CYS A 284 20.07 9.60 13.81
N GLY A 285 19.42 8.74 14.60
CA GLY A 285 18.21 9.06 15.33
C GLY A 285 18.49 10.03 16.47
N PHE A 286 18.06 11.28 16.32
CA PHE A 286 18.23 12.33 17.32
C PHE A 286 16.87 12.74 17.91
N PRO A 287 16.76 13.23 19.16
CA PRO A 287 15.47 13.70 19.67
C PRO A 287 14.82 14.73 18.74
N PHE A 288 13.55 14.50 18.37
CA PHE A 288 12.75 15.36 17.47
C PHE A 288 13.29 15.54 16.03
N HIS A 289 14.48 15.02 15.68
CA HIS A 289 15.08 15.13 14.35
C HIS A 289 15.80 13.85 13.87
N VAL A 290 16.12 13.70 12.59
CA VAL A 290 16.97 12.59 12.12
C VAL A 290 18.10 13.19 11.30
N HIS A 291 19.33 13.02 11.79
CA HIS A 291 20.55 13.41 11.07
C HIS A 291 21.05 12.25 10.22
N VAL A 292 22.11 12.50 9.46
CA VAL A 292 22.90 11.47 8.80
C VAL A 292 24.30 11.49 9.40
N ILE A 293 24.80 10.33 9.83
CA ILE A 293 26.20 10.13 10.23
C ILE A 293 26.93 9.50 9.04
N ILE A 294 28.15 9.95 8.75
CA ILE A 294 28.98 9.41 7.66
C ILE A 294 30.33 9.04 8.24
N HIS A 295 30.72 7.78 8.05
CA HIS A 295 32.00 7.26 8.51
C HIS A 295 33.07 7.41 7.41
N PRO A 296 34.31 7.79 7.78
CA PRO A 296 35.43 7.74 6.87
C PRO A 296 35.85 6.29 6.62
N ALA A 297 36.62 6.08 5.55
CA ALA A 297 37.27 4.79 5.34
C ALA A 297 38.24 4.46 6.49
N GLU A 298 38.46 3.18 6.77
CA GLU A 298 39.41 2.74 7.81
C GLU A 298 40.79 3.40 7.63
N GLY A 299 41.34 3.93 8.72
CA GLY A 299 42.62 4.63 8.74
C GLY A 299 42.65 6.00 8.07
N HIS A 300 41.51 6.59 7.69
CA HIS A 300 41.43 7.92 7.06
C HIS A 300 40.50 8.88 7.82
N ASP A 301 40.67 10.18 7.59
CA ASP A 301 39.72 11.22 7.98
C ASP A 301 38.65 11.47 6.88
N MET A 302 37.68 12.35 7.16
CA MET A 302 36.64 12.71 6.18
C MET A 302 37.16 13.55 5.00
N ASP A 303 38.39 14.05 5.05
CA ASP A 303 39.03 14.77 3.96
C ASP A 303 39.88 13.85 3.06
N GLY A 304 39.97 12.57 3.41
CA GLY A 304 40.70 11.54 2.67
C GLY A 304 42.19 11.46 3.03
N ASN A 305 42.62 12.10 4.11
CA ASN A 305 43.99 12.01 4.59
C ASN A 305 44.15 10.79 5.51
N PRO A 306 45.29 10.10 5.48
CA PRO A 306 45.57 9.01 6.41
C PRO A 306 45.74 9.54 7.84
N LEU A 307 45.21 8.80 8.81
CA LEU A 307 45.38 9.08 10.23
C LEU A 307 46.79 8.69 10.70
N GLU A 308 47.29 9.37 11.74
CA GLU A 308 48.58 9.03 12.37
C GLU A 308 48.60 7.58 12.90
N ASP A 309 47.45 7.11 13.38
CA ASP A 309 47.23 5.74 13.84
C ASP A 309 46.21 5.06 12.92
N LEU A 310 46.70 4.28 11.96
CA LEU A 310 45.88 3.55 10.99
C LEU A 310 44.96 2.50 11.64
N SER A 311 45.18 2.15 12.91
CA SER A 311 44.32 1.21 13.64
C SER A 311 43.08 1.88 14.26
N LYS A 312 43.03 3.23 14.30
CA LYS A 312 41.90 3.97 14.83
C LYS A 312 40.89 4.32 13.74
N PRO A 313 39.58 4.24 14.03
CA PRO A 313 38.58 4.81 13.15
C PRO A 313 38.70 6.34 13.14
N GLY A 314 38.52 6.95 11.97
CA GLY A 314 38.43 8.40 11.87
C GLY A 314 37.12 8.94 12.46
N ASP A 315 37.13 10.21 12.85
CA ASP A 315 35.94 10.87 13.38
C ASP A 315 34.85 10.97 12.30
N PRO A 316 33.61 10.57 12.60
CA PRO A 316 32.51 10.68 11.66
C PRO A 316 32.07 12.15 11.48
N MET A 317 31.53 12.46 10.30
CA MET A 317 30.83 13.73 10.07
C MET A 317 29.32 13.56 10.18
N TYR A 318 28.61 14.65 10.52
CA TYR A 318 27.16 14.68 10.61
C TYR A 318 26.58 15.65 9.57
N MET A 319 25.48 15.25 8.94
CA MET A 319 24.73 16.07 7.99
C MET A 319 23.27 16.22 8.44
N ASP A 320 22.69 17.39 8.16
CA ASP A 320 21.25 17.64 8.28
C ASP A 320 20.69 17.98 6.89
N PRO A 321 20.40 16.97 6.04
CA PRO A 321 19.94 17.21 4.68
C PRO A 321 18.56 17.89 4.61
N PHE A 322 17.83 17.95 5.73
CA PHE A 322 16.57 18.68 5.82
C PHE A 322 16.82 20.19 6.00
N ARG A 323 17.75 20.60 6.88
CA ARG A 323 17.96 22.03 7.19
C ARG A 323 19.12 22.70 6.46
N SER A 324 20.15 21.94 6.10
CA SER A 324 21.44 22.51 5.67
C SER A 324 22.09 21.72 4.53
N THR A 325 23.04 22.36 3.86
CA THR A 325 23.97 21.70 2.92
C THR A 325 25.38 21.55 3.50
N GLU A 326 25.56 22.09 4.71
CA GLU A 326 26.81 22.14 5.44
C GLU A 326 26.84 21.08 6.55
N GLU A 327 28.05 20.70 6.95
CA GLU A 327 28.29 19.77 8.05
C GLU A 327 27.75 20.33 9.37
N THR A 328 27.05 19.47 10.10
CA THR A 328 26.57 19.76 11.46
C THR A 328 27.68 19.43 12.44
N ARG A 329 28.13 20.42 13.21
CA ARG A 329 29.22 20.21 14.17
C ARG A 329 28.75 19.33 15.31
N VAL A 330 29.56 18.33 15.67
CA VAL A 330 29.22 17.42 16.78
C VAL A 330 29.02 18.18 18.11
N THR A 331 29.71 19.30 18.30
CA THR A 331 29.55 20.17 19.47
C THR A 331 28.15 20.77 19.56
N GLU A 332 27.54 21.15 18.42
CA GLU A 332 26.17 21.69 18.37
C GLU A 332 25.15 20.60 18.75
N LEU A 333 25.36 19.37 18.28
CA LEU A 333 24.50 18.23 18.65
C LEU A 333 24.62 17.91 20.15
N GLN A 334 25.84 17.94 20.69
CA GLN A 334 26.08 17.73 22.12
C GLN A 334 25.45 18.83 22.98
N GLU A 335 25.54 20.10 22.56
CA GLU A 335 24.89 21.23 23.21
C GLU A 335 23.35 21.08 23.22
N GLN A 336 22.75 20.66 22.10
CA GLN A 336 21.32 20.38 22.02
C GLN A 336 20.88 19.24 22.95
N LEU A 337 21.66 18.16 23.02
CA LEU A 337 21.38 17.07 23.97
C LEU A 337 21.46 17.54 25.42
N ASN A 338 22.42 18.41 25.74
CA ASN A 338 22.53 19.00 27.08
C ASN A 338 21.30 19.82 27.43
N PHE A 339 20.82 20.63 26.48
CA PHE A 339 19.60 21.42 26.66
C PHE A 339 18.37 20.54 26.88
N LEU A 340 18.29 19.39 26.20
CA LEU A 340 17.20 18.43 26.33
C LEU A 340 17.29 17.54 27.59
N GLY A 341 18.29 17.76 28.46
CA GLY A 341 18.44 17.02 29.72
C GLY A 341 19.04 15.61 29.57
N ALA A 342 19.70 15.33 28.44
CA ALA A 342 20.32 14.04 28.16
C ALA A 342 21.63 13.90 28.97
N LEU A 343 21.55 13.42 30.22
CA LEU A 343 22.72 13.13 31.06
C LEU A 343 23.62 12.08 30.38
N THR A 344 24.92 12.15 30.66
CA THR A 344 26.08 11.65 29.90
C THR A 344 26.01 10.20 29.38
N MET A 345 25.18 9.33 29.96
CA MET A 345 24.96 7.95 29.49
C MET A 345 24.06 7.83 28.25
N SER A 346 23.39 8.91 27.85
CA SER A 346 22.51 8.95 26.67
C SER A 346 23.17 9.55 25.41
N ARG A 347 24.31 10.23 25.55
CA ARG A 347 24.93 10.96 24.43
C ARG A 347 25.48 10.03 23.34
N SER A 348 26.13 8.93 23.72
CA SER A 348 26.62 7.92 22.77
C SER A 348 25.48 7.22 22.03
N THR A 349 24.29 7.14 22.63
CA THR A 349 23.10 6.53 22.03
C THR A 349 22.46 7.40 20.96
N PHE A 350 22.52 8.72 21.09
CA PHE A 350 21.93 9.66 20.11
C PHE A 350 22.88 10.12 19.01
N LEU A 351 24.18 9.84 19.17
CA LEU A 351 25.25 10.17 18.22
C LEU A 351 25.84 8.92 17.54
N ARG A 352 25.09 7.82 17.50
CA ARG A 352 25.43 6.60 16.76
C ARG A 352 24.51 6.44 15.56
N GLU A 353 24.92 5.57 14.63
CA GLU A 353 24.01 5.06 13.63
C GLU A 353 22.78 4.39 14.28
N SER A 354 21.62 4.69 13.72
CA SER A 354 20.37 4.06 14.08
C SER A 354 20.14 2.82 13.24
N LEU A 355 19.59 1.80 13.90
CA LEU A 355 19.14 0.60 13.22
C LEU A 355 17.95 0.93 12.30
N VAL A 356 17.80 0.20 11.20
CA VAL A 356 16.67 0.39 10.28
C VAL A 356 15.33 0.17 11.01
N GLN A 357 15.28 -0.76 11.98
CA GLN A 357 14.11 -1.02 12.83
C GLN A 357 13.73 0.22 13.67
N GLU A 358 14.72 0.91 14.24
CA GLU A 358 14.52 2.12 15.04
C GLU A 358 13.94 3.24 14.17
N ILE A 359 14.43 3.39 12.94
CA ILE A 359 13.94 4.38 11.99
C ILE A 359 12.53 4.04 11.49
N ALA A 360 12.25 2.77 11.17
CA ALA A 360 10.92 2.33 10.76
C ALA A 360 9.87 2.53 11.88
N LEU A 361 10.20 2.17 13.12
CA LEU A 361 9.35 2.42 14.29
C LEU A 361 9.15 3.92 14.55
N ARG A 362 10.18 4.74 14.31
CA ARG A 362 10.04 6.19 14.42
C ARG A 362 9.12 6.76 13.34
N CYS A 363 9.19 6.22 12.12
CA CYS A 363 8.28 6.57 11.05
C CYS A 363 6.82 6.23 11.43
N SER A 364 6.57 5.04 11.99
CA SER A 364 5.22 4.67 12.44
C SER A 364 4.68 5.61 13.53
N LYS A 365 5.54 6.02 14.48
CA LYS A 365 5.19 7.02 15.51
C LYS A 365 4.86 8.39 14.90
N ASN A 366 5.66 8.86 13.94
CA ASN A 366 5.39 10.12 13.23
C ASN A 366 4.04 10.06 12.50
N ILE A 367 3.76 8.95 11.80
CA ILE A 367 2.49 8.73 11.11
C ILE A 367 1.31 8.77 12.09
N LEU A 368 1.38 8.02 13.21
CA LEU A 368 0.32 8.02 14.21
C LEU A 368 0.09 9.43 14.79
N ASN A 369 1.17 10.17 15.08
CA ASN A 369 1.07 11.55 15.55
C ASN A 369 0.40 12.46 14.51
N SER A 370 0.75 12.35 13.23
CA SER A 370 0.09 13.08 12.14
C SER A 370 -1.41 12.75 12.05
N VAL A 371 -1.80 11.48 12.20
CA VAL A 371 -3.22 11.07 12.21
C VAL A 371 -4.00 11.75 13.35
N PHE A 372 -3.42 11.87 14.55
CA PHE A 372 -4.08 12.51 15.69
C PHE A 372 -4.05 14.04 15.64
N GLN A 373 -3.02 14.64 15.05
CA GLN A 373 -2.81 16.09 15.06
C GLN A 373 -3.50 16.81 13.92
N THR A 374 -3.86 16.13 12.83
CA THR A 374 -4.51 16.75 11.68
C THR A 374 -5.96 17.14 12.04
N PRO A 375 -6.28 18.42 12.36
CA PRO A 375 -7.59 18.80 12.90
C PRO A 375 -8.68 18.78 11.83
N ARG A 376 -8.29 18.66 10.55
CA ARG A 376 -9.14 18.52 9.37
C ARG A 376 -8.40 17.70 8.33
N ILE A 377 -8.79 16.44 8.14
CA ILE A 377 -8.38 15.53 7.05
C ILE A 377 -8.87 16.07 5.67
N ARG A 378 -8.96 17.39 5.48
CA ARG A 378 -9.51 17.99 4.25
C ARG A 378 -8.45 18.17 3.16
N ASP A 379 -7.15 18.16 3.51
CA ASP A 379 -6.07 18.50 2.57
C ASP A 379 -5.10 17.35 2.24
N THR A 380 -5.38 16.11 2.68
CA THR A 380 -4.61 14.93 2.24
C THR A 380 -5.40 14.10 1.24
N CYS A 381 -4.70 13.56 0.24
CA CYS A 381 -5.28 12.60 -0.70
C CYS A 381 -5.31 11.16 -0.15
N LEU A 382 -4.66 10.91 1.00
CA LEU A 382 -4.53 9.58 1.58
C LEU A 382 -5.74 9.20 2.43
N ASP A 383 -6.07 7.92 2.43
CA ASP A 383 -7.07 7.37 3.35
C ASP A 383 -6.45 7.17 4.75
N PRO A 384 -6.93 7.89 5.78
CA PRO A 384 -6.40 7.76 7.14
C PRO A 384 -6.51 6.34 7.71
N VAL A 385 -7.48 5.54 7.24
CA VAL A 385 -7.65 4.15 7.70
C VAL A 385 -6.47 3.30 7.25
N ASN A 386 -6.08 3.40 5.98
CA ASN A 386 -4.90 2.73 5.43
C ASN A 386 -3.61 3.19 6.10
N VAL A 387 -3.45 4.50 6.29
CA VAL A 387 -2.27 5.09 6.91
C VAL A 387 -2.11 4.62 8.36
N LYS A 388 -3.18 4.70 9.17
CA LYS A 388 -3.20 4.21 10.55
C LYS A 388 -2.87 2.72 10.59
N TYR A 389 -3.43 1.93 9.67
CA TYR A 389 -3.21 0.49 9.62
C TYR A 389 -1.74 0.13 9.33
N ALA A 390 -1.09 0.83 8.40
CA ALA A 390 0.35 0.70 8.14
C ALA A 390 1.19 0.95 9.40
N ALA A 391 0.90 2.04 10.10
CA ALA A 391 1.61 2.41 11.31
C ALA A 391 1.36 1.44 12.48
N LEU A 392 0.16 0.90 12.62
CA LEU A 392 -0.14 -0.14 13.61
C LEU A 392 0.65 -1.42 13.33
N TRP A 393 0.66 -1.92 12.08
CA TRP A 393 1.43 -3.11 11.71
C TRP A 393 2.93 -2.97 12.00
N SER A 394 3.54 -1.88 11.55
CA SER A 394 4.96 -1.61 11.82
C SER A 394 5.23 -1.46 13.33
N SER A 395 4.36 -0.77 14.08
CA SER A 395 4.53 -0.61 15.53
C SER A 395 4.38 -1.93 16.30
N MET A 396 3.53 -2.85 15.81
CA MET A 396 3.43 -4.20 16.36
C MET A 396 4.72 -4.99 16.13
N LEU A 397 5.21 -5.03 14.89
CA LEU A 397 6.40 -5.81 14.55
C LEU A 397 7.67 -5.28 15.24
N PHE A 398 7.80 -3.97 15.43
CA PHE A 398 8.96 -3.36 16.09
C PHE A 398 8.72 -3.01 17.56
N GLY A 399 7.71 -3.60 18.21
CA GLY A 399 7.36 -3.28 19.60
C GLY A 399 8.52 -3.45 20.59
N GLU A 400 9.43 -4.41 20.35
CA GLU A 400 10.61 -4.63 21.18
C GLU A 400 11.64 -3.49 21.12
N TYR A 401 11.64 -2.70 20.04
CA TYR A 401 12.50 -1.52 19.86
C TYR A 401 11.91 -0.26 20.49
N ALA A 402 10.67 -0.30 21.00
CA ALA A 402 9.99 0.88 21.53
C ALA A 402 10.50 1.36 22.90
N ASN A 403 11.23 0.52 23.64
CA ASN A 403 11.67 0.77 25.02
C ASN A 403 13.13 1.24 25.15
N GLN A 404 13.77 1.68 24.06
CA GLN A 404 15.17 2.13 24.09
C GLN A 404 15.41 3.47 24.81
N ASP A 405 14.36 4.21 25.20
CA ASP A 405 14.51 5.48 25.95
C ASP A 405 15.04 5.32 27.39
N GLY A 406 15.52 4.11 27.79
CA GLY A 406 16.11 3.93 29.12
C GLY A 406 16.90 2.65 29.40
N GLN A 407 17.37 1.87 28.41
CA GLN A 407 18.05 0.59 28.69
C GLN A 407 19.37 0.41 27.92
N LEU A 408 20.35 -0.16 28.64
CA LEU A 408 21.66 -0.58 28.13
C LEU A 408 21.50 -1.54 26.93
N PRO A 409 22.32 -1.41 25.88
CA PRO A 409 22.38 -2.40 24.80
C PRO A 409 22.67 -3.79 25.38
N GLY A 410 21.81 -4.77 25.07
CA GLY A 410 22.01 -6.18 25.47
C GLY A 410 21.29 -6.64 26.75
N ILE A 411 20.53 -5.79 27.43
CA ILE A 411 19.69 -6.18 28.57
C ILE A 411 18.22 -6.12 28.14
N PHE A 412 17.61 -7.28 27.90
CA PHE A 412 16.18 -7.39 27.60
C PHE A 412 15.38 -7.35 28.91
N PRO A 413 14.27 -6.59 28.99
CA PRO A 413 13.41 -6.60 30.17
C PRO A 413 12.80 -7.99 30.38
N PRO A 414 12.33 -8.30 31.61
CA PRO A 414 11.45 -9.45 31.82
C PRO A 414 10.31 -9.41 30.79
N ARG A 415 10.03 -10.56 30.14
CA ARG A 415 9.08 -10.69 29.02
C ARG A 415 7.81 -9.84 29.21
N GLU A 416 7.27 -9.77 30.43
CA GLU A 416 6.03 -9.05 30.77
C GLU A 416 6.02 -7.52 30.49
N VAL A 417 7.15 -6.80 30.55
CA VAL A 417 7.19 -5.34 30.31
C VAL A 417 7.47 -4.99 28.83
N GLY A 418 8.11 -5.90 28.09
CA GLY A 418 8.42 -5.75 26.66
C GLY A 418 7.19 -5.77 25.73
N HIS A 419 6.05 -6.26 26.22
CA HIS A 419 4.84 -6.44 25.40
C HIS A 419 3.79 -5.31 25.57
N ALA A 420 4.05 -4.30 26.41
CA ALA A 420 3.14 -3.16 26.56
C ALA A 420 2.82 -2.42 25.25
N PRO A 421 3.79 -2.21 24.32
CA PRO A 421 3.50 -1.63 23.01
C PRO A 421 2.57 -2.49 22.15
N LEU A 422 2.73 -3.83 22.19
CA LEU A 422 1.88 -4.77 21.45
C LEU A 422 0.42 -4.68 21.94
N ARG A 423 0.21 -4.72 23.25
CA ARG A 423 -1.13 -4.64 23.86
C ARG A 423 -1.85 -3.33 23.55
N ARG A 424 -1.11 -2.22 23.47
CA ARG A 424 -1.66 -0.90 23.16
C ARG A 424 -2.25 -0.83 21.75
N HIS A 425 -1.61 -1.48 20.77
CA HIS A 425 -1.97 -1.34 19.37
C HIS A 425 -2.89 -2.46 18.86
N LEU A 426 -2.90 -3.63 19.51
CA LEU A 426 -3.69 -4.79 19.09
C LEU A 426 -5.19 -4.50 18.89
N PRO A 427 -5.94 -3.85 19.82
CA PRO A 427 -7.37 -3.62 19.63
C PRO A 427 -7.67 -2.78 18.38
N ALA A 428 -6.94 -1.68 18.20
CA ALA A 428 -7.14 -0.81 17.04
C ALA A 428 -6.77 -1.49 15.70
N LEU A 429 -5.81 -2.42 15.72
CA LEU A 429 -5.45 -3.20 14.54
C LEU A 429 -6.54 -4.22 14.21
N MET A 430 -7.08 -4.92 15.22
CA MET A 430 -8.15 -5.89 15.04
C MET A 430 -9.48 -5.24 14.66
N ASP A 431 -9.78 -4.04 15.16
CA ASP A 431 -10.94 -3.26 14.73
C ASP A 431 -10.86 -2.93 13.23
N ASN A 432 -9.71 -2.40 12.79
CA ASN A 432 -9.45 -2.11 11.37
C ASN A 432 -9.52 -3.38 10.49
N LEU A 433 -9.01 -4.52 10.99
CA LEU A 433 -9.12 -5.82 10.32
C LEU A 433 -10.58 -6.20 10.10
N ALA A 434 -11.39 -6.13 11.16
CA ALA A 434 -12.80 -6.53 11.12
C ALA A 434 -13.66 -5.60 10.25
N SER A 435 -13.35 -4.30 10.17
CA SER A 435 -14.15 -3.32 9.41
C SER A 435 -13.75 -3.20 7.94
N ASP A 436 -12.45 -3.11 7.66
CA ASP A 436 -11.93 -2.62 6.36
C ASP A 436 -10.97 -3.59 5.68
N PHE A 437 -10.27 -4.45 6.43
CA PHE A 437 -9.18 -5.30 5.92
C PHE A 437 -9.38 -6.80 6.17
N GLN A 438 -10.61 -7.30 6.11
CA GLN A 438 -10.93 -8.69 6.48
C GLN A 438 -10.10 -9.74 5.73
N SER A 439 -9.73 -9.47 4.48
CA SER A 439 -8.90 -10.38 3.65
C SER A 439 -7.46 -10.51 4.15
N ASP A 440 -6.99 -9.62 5.02
CA ASP A 440 -5.64 -9.67 5.61
C ASP A 440 -5.51 -10.69 6.75
N VAL A 441 -6.56 -11.46 7.02
CA VAL A 441 -6.57 -12.47 8.09
C VAL A 441 -5.42 -13.48 7.99
N TYR A 442 -4.99 -13.84 6.77
CA TYR A 442 -3.79 -14.69 6.57
C TYR A 442 -2.51 -14.00 7.08
N LEU A 443 -2.40 -12.68 6.90
CA LEU A 443 -1.25 -11.90 7.39
C LEU A 443 -1.25 -11.86 8.92
N ILE A 444 -2.42 -11.83 9.55
CA ILE A 444 -2.56 -11.93 11.01
C ILE A 444 -2.12 -13.30 11.51
N GLU A 445 -2.55 -14.37 10.84
CA GLU A 445 -2.15 -15.75 11.18
C GLU A 445 -0.64 -15.97 11.04
N GLU A 446 -0.06 -15.45 9.96
CA GLU A 446 1.35 -15.68 9.63
C GLU A 446 2.30 -14.80 10.44
N TYR A 447 1.99 -13.51 10.63
CA TYR A 447 2.95 -12.54 11.17
C TYR A 447 2.59 -12.00 12.55
N LEU A 448 1.30 -11.97 12.92
CA LEU A 448 0.85 -11.36 14.17
C LEU A 448 0.67 -12.40 15.29
N ILE A 449 -0.08 -13.48 15.03
CA ILE A 449 -0.36 -14.55 16.00
C ILE A 449 0.92 -15.12 16.64
N PRO A 450 2.01 -15.40 15.89
CA PRO A 450 3.25 -15.92 16.48
C PRO A 450 3.87 -15.00 17.54
N LEU A 451 3.62 -13.68 17.47
CA LEU A 451 4.12 -12.74 18.47
C LEU A 451 3.47 -12.92 19.85
N PHE A 452 2.34 -13.63 19.90
CA PHE A 452 1.54 -13.81 21.11
C PHE A 452 1.60 -15.22 21.69
N GLU A 453 2.34 -16.18 21.14
CA GLU A 453 2.30 -17.62 21.55
C GLU A 453 2.38 -17.88 23.06
N ASN A 454 3.07 -17.02 23.81
CA ASN A 454 3.24 -17.15 25.25
C ASN A 454 2.51 -16.06 26.05
N LEU A 455 1.50 -15.41 25.46
CA LEU A 455 0.77 -14.29 26.03
C LEU A 455 -0.73 -14.60 26.19
N PRO A 456 -1.43 -14.00 27.17
CA PRO A 456 -2.87 -14.20 27.39
C PRO A 456 -3.74 -13.90 26.16
N GLU A 457 -3.28 -13.01 25.29
CA GLU A 457 -3.98 -12.58 24.08
C GLU A 457 -3.97 -13.65 22.97
N TYR A 458 -3.13 -14.69 23.06
CA TYR A 458 -2.99 -15.71 22.01
C TYR A 458 -4.31 -16.40 21.65
N ALA A 459 -4.98 -16.97 22.65
CA ALA A 459 -6.21 -17.72 22.44
C ALA A 459 -7.37 -16.81 21.96
N PRO A 460 -7.62 -15.64 22.58
CA PRO A 460 -8.60 -14.68 22.07
C PRO A 460 -8.32 -14.19 20.64
N LEU A 461 -7.06 -13.95 20.29
CA LEU A 461 -6.67 -13.51 18.95
C LEU A 461 -6.97 -14.59 17.90
N ARG A 462 -6.57 -15.84 18.18
CA ARG A 462 -6.86 -16.97 17.30
C ARG A 462 -8.36 -17.22 17.14
N GLU A 463 -9.12 -17.13 18.21
CA GLU A 463 -10.57 -17.28 18.14
C GLU A 463 -11.22 -16.14 17.34
N SER A 464 -10.76 -14.90 17.50
CA SER A 464 -11.26 -13.76 16.73
C SER A 464 -11.05 -13.95 15.23
N VAL A 465 -9.86 -14.42 14.84
CA VAL A 465 -9.52 -14.77 13.45
C VAL A 465 -10.39 -15.92 12.93
N ARG A 466 -10.59 -16.97 13.74
CA ARG A 466 -11.44 -18.11 13.38
C ARG A 466 -12.89 -17.69 13.16
N VAL A 467 -13.43 -16.84 14.04
CA VAL A 467 -14.80 -16.30 13.92
C VAL A 467 -14.93 -15.44 12.66
N LEU A 468 -13.93 -14.62 12.34
CA LEU A 468 -13.91 -13.82 11.12
C LEU A 468 -14.00 -14.71 9.86
N ARG A 469 -13.20 -15.77 9.79
CA ARG A 469 -13.23 -16.75 8.68
C ARG A 469 -14.58 -17.48 8.59
N ALA A 470 -15.06 -18.01 9.72
CA ALA A 470 -16.33 -18.70 9.76
C ALA A 470 -17.49 -17.78 9.32
N GLY A 471 -17.45 -16.50 9.72
CA GLY A 471 -18.43 -15.50 9.31
C GLY A 471 -18.41 -15.19 7.81
N ASP A 472 -17.24 -15.25 7.16
CA ASP A 472 -17.12 -15.09 5.70
C ASP A 472 -17.60 -16.33 4.93
N GLU A 473 -17.48 -17.53 5.51
CA GLU A 473 -17.93 -18.78 4.90
C GLU A 473 -19.44 -19.03 5.04
N ILE A 474 -20.11 -18.36 5.99
CA ILE A 474 -21.55 -18.50 6.19
C ILE A 474 -22.32 -17.70 5.12
N PRO A 475 -23.22 -18.34 4.35
CA PRO A 475 -24.14 -17.63 3.46
C PRO A 475 -24.95 -16.57 4.19
N LYS A 476 -25.09 -15.39 3.58
CA LYS A 476 -25.97 -14.35 4.13
C LYS A 476 -27.41 -14.85 4.18
N GLN A 477 -28.13 -14.50 5.24
CA GLN A 477 -29.53 -14.83 5.36
C GLN A 477 -30.31 -14.04 4.31
N VAL A 478 -31.03 -14.74 3.43
CA VAL A 478 -31.88 -14.12 2.41
C VAL A 478 -33.02 -13.34 3.06
N ARG A 479 -33.15 -12.08 2.69
CA ARG A 479 -34.16 -11.12 3.14
C ARG A 479 -34.98 -10.66 1.93
N SER A 480 -36.07 -11.39 1.67
CA SER A 480 -37.01 -11.07 0.61
C SER A 480 -38.13 -10.16 1.10
N ARG A 481 -38.73 -9.36 0.21
CA ARG A 481 -39.91 -8.52 0.50
C ARG A 481 -41.19 -9.35 0.42
N THR A 482 -41.37 -10.23 1.42
CA THR A 482 -42.57 -11.06 1.58
C THR A 482 -43.81 -10.20 1.87
N PRO A 483 -45.04 -10.74 1.70
CA PRO A 483 -46.28 -10.05 2.10
C PRO A 483 -46.25 -9.49 3.54
N GLU A 484 -45.58 -10.19 4.45
CA GLU A 484 -45.41 -9.83 5.86
C GLU A 484 -44.41 -8.68 6.06
N GLN A 485 -43.52 -8.45 5.09
CA GLN A 485 -42.50 -7.39 5.10
C GLN A 485 -42.81 -6.25 4.10
N LYS A 486 -44.06 -6.18 3.62
CA LYS A 486 -44.53 -5.12 2.70
C LYS A 486 -44.44 -3.70 3.27
N HIS A 487 -44.28 -3.55 4.59
CA HIS A 487 -44.15 -2.24 5.23
C HIS A 487 -42.78 -1.60 5.06
N VAL A 488 -41.76 -2.35 4.61
CA VAL A 488 -40.42 -1.80 4.32
C VAL A 488 -40.53 -0.85 3.12
N LYS A 489 -40.53 0.45 3.38
CA LYS A 489 -40.87 1.47 2.38
C LYS A 489 -39.76 1.77 1.37
N TYR A 490 -38.50 1.82 1.82
CA TYR A 490 -37.38 2.30 1.01
C TYR A 490 -36.53 1.15 0.48
N LYS A 491 -35.86 1.38 -0.64
CA LYS A 491 -35.05 0.39 -1.37
C LYS A 491 -33.56 0.56 -1.15
N ILE A 492 -32.82 -0.53 -1.28
CA ILE A 492 -31.36 -0.50 -1.32
C ILE A 492 -30.92 0.33 -2.53
N GLY A 493 -29.90 1.16 -2.32
CA GLY A 493 -29.37 2.09 -3.32
C GLY A 493 -30.10 3.44 -3.42
N GLN A 494 -31.18 3.65 -2.67
CA GLN A 494 -31.82 4.96 -2.57
C GLN A 494 -30.96 5.93 -1.78
N VAL A 495 -30.75 7.11 -2.35
CA VAL A 495 -30.10 8.24 -1.65
C VAL A 495 -31.16 9.01 -0.87
N PHE A 496 -30.83 9.40 0.35
CA PHE A 496 -31.71 10.18 1.20
C PHE A 496 -30.93 11.22 2.01
N ARG A 497 -31.68 12.16 2.56
CA ARG A 497 -31.22 13.16 3.51
C ARG A 497 -31.85 12.88 4.86
N HIS A 498 -31.05 12.80 5.92
CA HIS A 498 -31.58 12.49 7.26
C HIS A 498 -32.40 13.68 7.79
N ARG A 499 -33.68 13.46 8.14
CA ARG A 499 -34.62 14.55 8.51
C ARG A 499 -34.13 15.45 9.65
N ARG A 500 -33.47 14.88 10.65
CA ARG A 500 -32.99 15.62 11.84
C ARG A 500 -31.56 16.18 11.72
N TYR A 501 -30.69 15.50 11.00
CA TYR A 501 -29.24 15.75 11.03
C TYR A 501 -28.69 16.21 9.68
N ASP A 502 -29.55 16.25 8.65
CA ASP A 502 -29.30 16.82 7.33
C ASP A 502 -28.12 16.22 6.53
N TYR A 503 -27.55 15.10 6.98
CA TYR A 503 -26.52 14.39 6.22
C TYR A 503 -27.14 13.59 5.05
N VAL A 504 -26.36 13.43 3.97
CA VAL A 504 -26.71 12.60 2.82
C VAL A 504 -26.16 11.20 3.01
N ALA A 505 -26.98 10.19 2.69
CA ALA A 505 -26.60 8.79 2.80
C ALA A 505 -27.31 7.94 1.74
N VAL A 506 -26.79 6.73 1.51
CA VAL A 506 -27.39 5.71 0.65
C VAL A 506 -27.75 4.49 1.50
N ILE A 507 -28.91 3.90 1.22
CA ILE A 507 -29.37 2.68 1.91
C ILE A 507 -28.60 1.46 1.39
N THR A 508 -27.94 0.72 2.27
CA THR A 508 -27.15 -0.48 1.97
C THR A 508 -27.79 -1.78 2.48
N GLY A 509 -28.86 -1.70 3.26
CA GLY A 509 -29.61 -2.86 3.77
C GLY A 509 -30.80 -2.44 4.61
N TRP A 510 -31.67 -3.39 4.98
CA TRP A 510 -32.86 -3.11 5.80
C TRP A 510 -33.19 -4.27 6.74
N ASP A 511 -33.76 -3.91 7.90
CA ASP A 511 -34.41 -4.80 8.85
C ASP A 511 -35.89 -4.40 8.95
N ALA A 512 -36.80 -5.38 8.97
CA ALA A 512 -38.24 -5.13 9.05
C ALA A 512 -38.66 -4.50 10.39
N GLU A 513 -37.90 -4.77 11.45
CA GLU A 513 -38.01 -4.20 12.79
C GLU A 513 -36.60 -3.94 13.34
N CYS A 514 -36.49 -3.26 14.49
CA CYS A 514 -35.19 -2.96 15.08
C CYS A 514 -34.45 -4.24 15.53
N GLY A 515 -33.42 -4.68 14.81
CA GLY A 515 -32.55 -5.80 15.19
C GLY A 515 -31.42 -5.49 16.18
N ALA A 516 -31.34 -4.27 16.72
CA ALA A 516 -30.27 -3.88 17.64
C ALA A 516 -30.48 -4.40 19.07
N GLY A 517 -29.41 -4.54 19.87
CA GLY A 517 -29.54 -4.96 21.27
C GLY A 517 -30.24 -3.91 22.16
N GLU A 518 -30.92 -4.36 23.22
CA GLU A 518 -31.70 -3.50 24.15
C GLU A 518 -30.91 -2.29 24.69
N GLN A 519 -29.65 -2.48 25.08
CA GLN A 519 -28.80 -1.38 25.57
C GLN A 519 -28.61 -0.28 24.52
N TRP A 520 -28.47 -0.67 23.24
CA TRP A 520 -28.36 0.27 22.14
C TRP A 520 -29.69 0.97 21.88
N MET A 521 -30.81 0.23 21.89
CA MET A 521 -32.14 0.79 21.72
C MET A 521 -32.46 1.86 22.77
N GLN A 522 -32.13 1.60 24.03
CA GLN A 522 -32.29 2.55 25.13
C GLN A 522 -31.42 3.79 24.96
N ARG A 523 -30.13 3.60 24.62
CA ARG A 523 -29.18 4.70 24.39
C ARG A 523 -29.62 5.62 23.26
N MET A 524 -30.12 5.04 22.17
CA MET A 524 -30.59 5.78 20.99
C MET A 524 -32.03 6.27 21.13
N GLY A 525 -32.72 5.93 22.23
CA GLY A 525 -34.09 6.36 22.50
C GLY A 525 -35.12 5.80 21.53
N ILE A 526 -34.90 4.58 21.02
CA ILE A 526 -35.73 3.97 19.97
C ILE A 526 -37.19 3.83 20.40
N ASP A 527 -37.48 3.52 21.66
CA ASP A 527 -38.88 3.40 22.12
C ASP A 527 -39.61 4.75 22.24
N ARG A 528 -38.89 5.88 22.13
CA ARG A 528 -39.48 7.23 22.13
C ARG A 528 -39.86 7.71 20.73
N LEU A 529 -39.49 6.94 19.71
CA LEU A 529 -39.84 7.18 18.32
C LEU A 529 -41.33 6.93 18.07
N ARG A 530 -41.91 7.58 17.05
CA ARG A 530 -43.37 7.54 16.83
C ARG A 530 -43.89 6.13 16.58
N ALA A 531 -43.12 5.34 15.82
CA ALA A 531 -43.43 3.95 15.50
C ALA A 531 -42.52 2.96 16.27
N GLY A 532 -41.75 3.46 17.23
CA GLY A 532 -40.90 2.66 18.12
C GLY A 532 -39.97 1.70 17.38
N ARG A 533 -39.81 0.51 17.96
CA ARG A 533 -38.98 -0.60 17.45
C ARG A 533 -39.63 -1.42 16.32
N HIS A 534 -40.93 -1.26 16.07
CA HIS A 534 -41.71 -2.05 15.11
C HIS A 534 -41.74 -1.45 13.69
N GLN A 535 -41.18 -0.26 13.50
CA GLN A 535 -40.92 0.26 12.16
C GLN A 535 -39.68 -0.38 11.54
N SER A 536 -39.52 -0.27 10.23
CA SER A 536 -38.31 -0.70 9.54
C SER A 536 -37.11 0.17 9.89
N PHE A 537 -35.94 -0.45 9.87
CA PHE A 537 -34.66 0.21 10.06
C PHE A 537 -33.74 -0.10 8.89
N TYR A 538 -32.83 0.82 8.60
CA TYR A 538 -31.99 0.76 7.42
C TYR A 538 -30.53 0.88 7.81
N HIS A 539 -29.70 0.01 7.24
CA HIS A 539 -28.25 0.16 7.23
C HIS A 539 -27.91 1.15 6.13
N VAL A 540 -27.10 2.15 6.44
CA VAL A 540 -26.81 3.24 5.52
C VAL A 540 -25.33 3.58 5.50
N LEU A 541 -24.82 3.89 4.30
CA LEU A 541 -23.51 4.50 4.11
C LEU A 541 -23.68 6.01 3.97
N VAL A 542 -23.02 6.78 4.84
CA VAL A 542 -23.11 8.24 4.88
C VAL A 542 -22.02 8.87 4.03
N SER A 543 -22.25 10.08 3.52
CA SER A 543 -21.27 10.85 2.73
C SER A 543 -19.95 11.12 3.45
N ASP A 544 -19.93 11.03 4.78
CA ASP A 544 -18.73 11.12 5.63
C ASP A 544 -18.00 9.78 5.81
N LYS A 545 -18.40 8.74 5.05
CA LYS A 545 -17.90 7.36 5.08
C LYS A 545 -18.33 6.52 6.29
N SER A 546 -19.09 7.07 7.24
CA SER A 546 -19.61 6.30 8.36
C SER A 546 -20.75 5.37 7.95
N VAL A 547 -20.83 4.20 8.59
CA VAL A 547 -21.99 3.30 8.50
C VAL A 547 -22.91 3.58 9.69
N ARG A 548 -24.22 3.70 9.44
CA ARG A 548 -25.22 4.00 10.48
C ARG A 548 -26.44 3.12 10.35
N TYR A 549 -27.18 3.01 11.44
CA TYR A 549 -28.45 2.29 11.52
C TYR A 549 -29.58 3.28 11.83
N VAL A 550 -30.53 3.42 10.89
CA VAL A 550 -31.45 4.56 10.83
C VAL A 550 -32.91 4.08 10.78
N ALA A 551 -33.75 4.63 11.66
CA ALA A 551 -35.19 4.37 11.66
C ALA A 551 -35.88 4.97 10.43
N GLU A 552 -36.89 4.28 9.89
CA GLU A 552 -37.62 4.69 8.69
C GLU A 552 -38.15 6.13 8.74
N GLU A 553 -38.69 6.55 9.88
CA GLU A 553 -39.28 7.89 10.01
C GLU A 553 -38.28 9.04 9.86
N ASN A 554 -36.97 8.76 9.93
CA ASN A 554 -35.90 9.76 9.77
C ASN A 554 -35.37 9.85 8.33
N ILE A 555 -35.88 9.03 7.42
CA ILE A 555 -35.45 8.99 6.02
C ILE A 555 -36.32 9.93 5.18
N ASN A 556 -35.67 10.83 4.46
CA ASN A 556 -36.28 11.66 3.41
C ASN A 556 -35.55 11.44 2.08
N PRO A 557 -36.10 10.63 1.16
CA PRO A 557 -35.46 10.33 -0.12
C PRO A 557 -35.14 11.60 -0.91
N VAL A 558 -34.01 11.57 -1.61
CA VAL A 558 -33.59 12.62 -2.54
C VAL A 558 -33.15 11.97 -3.85
N SER A 559 -33.24 12.73 -4.94
CA SER A 559 -32.88 12.23 -6.28
C SER A 559 -31.78 13.09 -6.89
N PRO A 560 -30.55 13.05 -6.33
CA PRO A 560 -29.43 13.84 -6.83
C PRO A 560 -28.95 13.30 -8.17
N GLU A 561 -28.25 14.14 -8.92
CA GLU A 561 -27.36 13.66 -9.98
C GLU A 561 -26.08 13.10 -9.35
N ILE A 562 -25.43 12.15 -10.02
CA ILE A 562 -24.19 11.55 -9.48
C ILE A 562 -23.08 12.60 -9.28
N SER A 563 -23.06 13.65 -10.11
CA SER A 563 -22.13 14.80 -10.02
C SER A 563 -22.31 15.62 -8.74
N GLN A 564 -23.47 15.52 -8.09
CA GLN A 564 -23.76 16.21 -6.83
C GLN A 564 -23.30 15.42 -5.61
N LEU A 565 -22.91 14.15 -5.80
CA LEU A 565 -22.37 13.30 -4.75
C LEU A 565 -20.85 13.45 -4.65
N PRO A 566 -20.26 13.45 -3.43
CA PRO A 566 -18.81 13.50 -3.28
C PRO A 566 -18.12 12.31 -3.99
N PRO A 567 -17.05 12.52 -4.78
CA PRO A 567 -16.38 11.43 -5.50
C PRO A 567 -15.89 10.29 -4.59
N ALA A 568 -15.37 10.61 -3.41
CA ALA A 568 -14.94 9.62 -2.42
C ALA A 568 -16.11 8.77 -1.88
N PHE A 569 -17.30 9.34 -1.79
CA PHE A 569 -18.51 8.62 -1.39
C PHE A 569 -18.96 7.66 -2.49
N VAL A 570 -18.94 8.10 -3.76
CA VAL A 570 -19.25 7.24 -4.92
C VAL A 570 -18.24 6.08 -5.03
N LYS A 571 -16.94 6.34 -4.81
CA LYS A 571 -15.92 5.29 -4.77
C LYS A 571 -16.21 4.25 -3.70
N LEU A 572 -16.54 4.68 -2.47
CA LEU A 572 -16.84 3.78 -1.36
C LEU A 572 -18.16 3.03 -1.56
N ALA A 573 -19.14 3.63 -2.24
CA ALA A 573 -20.40 3.00 -2.59
C ALA A 573 -20.20 1.71 -3.42
N GLY A 574 -19.11 1.60 -4.18
CA GLY A 574 -18.74 0.38 -4.90
C GLY A 574 -18.64 -0.87 -4.00
N LYS A 575 -18.40 -0.72 -2.69
CA LYS A 575 -18.47 -1.85 -1.73
C LYS A 575 -19.81 -2.59 -1.75
N HIS A 576 -20.90 -1.88 -2.03
CA HIS A 576 -22.27 -2.38 -1.94
C HIS A 576 -23.04 -2.35 -3.26
N PHE A 577 -22.59 -1.58 -4.25
CA PHE A 577 -23.36 -1.30 -5.47
C PHE A 577 -22.57 -1.55 -6.76
N LYS A 578 -23.27 -2.09 -7.76
CA LYS A 578 -22.71 -2.41 -9.09
C LYS A 578 -22.41 -1.16 -9.90
N ARG A 579 -23.40 -0.27 -9.98
CA ARG A 579 -23.38 0.94 -10.80
C ARG A 579 -24.36 1.98 -10.27
N TRP A 580 -24.27 3.19 -10.81
CA TRP A 580 -25.32 4.20 -10.71
C TRP A 580 -26.32 4.04 -11.85
N ASP A 581 -27.61 4.16 -11.56
CA ASP A 581 -28.66 4.23 -12.57
C ASP A 581 -29.12 5.69 -12.73
N PRO A 582 -28.81 6.34 -13.88
CA PRO A 582 -29.15 7.74 -14.10
C PRO A 582 -30.66 7.98 -14.26
N GLU A 583 -31.43 6.98 -14.69
CA GLU A 583 -32.88 7.12 -14.90
C GLU A 583 -33.62 7.16 -13.56
N SER A 584 -33.38 6.17 -12.70
CA SER A 584 -33.99 6.12 -11.37
C SER A 584 -33.29 7.00 -10.34
N ARG A 585 -32.08 7.53 -10.66
CA ARG A 585 -31.21 8.29 -9.74
C ARG A 585 -30.92 7.51 -8.45
N MET A 586 -30.59 6.24 -8.60
CA MET A 586 -30.30 5.31 -7.52
C MET A 586 -29.07 4.48 -7.83
N PHE A 587 -28.43 3.96 -6.78
CA PHE A 587 -27.44 2.91 -6.95
C PHE A 587 -28.10 1.55 -7.18
N VAL A 588 -27.50 0.71 -8.02
CA VAL A 588 -27.97 -0.66 -8.27
C VAL A 588 -27.26 -1.62 -7.31
N SER A 589 -28.06 -2.39 -6.56
CA SER A 589 -27.56 -3.34 -5.54
C SER A 589 -26.56 -4.38 -6.10
N ASN A 590 -25.47 -4.61 -5.37
CA ASN A 590 -24.54 -5.71 -5.60
C ASN A 590 -24.68 -6.86 -4.59
N ILE A 591 -25.68 -6.81 -3.70
CA ILE A 591 -25.84 -7.75 -2.58
C ILE A 591 -27.13 -8.58 -2.70
N ARG A 592 -27.40 -9.05 -3.92
CA ARG A 592 -28.62 -9.83 -4.24
C ARG A 592 -28.66 -11.21 -3.62
N ASP A 593 -27.53 -11.69 -3.11
CA ASP A 593 -27.43 -12.90 -2.30
C ASP A 593 -28.06 -12.73 -0.91
N GLU A 594 -28.13 -11.50 -0.40
CA GLU A 594 -28.82 -11.15 0.85
C GLU A 594 -30.19 -10.50 0.59
N TYR A 595 -30.28 -9.57 -0.35
CA TYR A 595 -31.52 -8.83 -0.68
C TYR A 595 -31.89 -9.00 -2.16
N PRO A 596 -32.54 -10.11 -2.55
CA PRO A 596 -32.77 -10.44 -3.95
C PRO A 596 -33.81 -9.55 -4.66
N ASP A 597 -34.69 -8.88 -3.90
CA ASP A 597 -35.81 -8.09 -4.43
C ASP A 597 -35.49 -6.59 -4.61
N ASP A 598 -34.25 -6.19 -4.27
CA ASP A 598 -33.70 -4.84 -4.42
C ASP A 598 -32.52 -4.84 -5.42
#